data_AF-A0A2U0D449-F1
#
_entry.id   AF-A0A2U0D449-F1
#
_cell.length_a   1.000
_cell.length_b   1.000
_cell.length_c   1.000
_cell.angle_alpha   90.00
_cell.angle_beta   90.00
_cell.angle_gamma   90.00
#
_symmetry.space_group_name_H-M   'P 1'
#
loop_
_entity.id
_entity.type
_entity.pdbx_description
1 polymer ?
#
loop_
_entity_poly.entity_id
_entity_poly.type
_entity_poly.pdbx_seq_one_letter_code
_entity_poly.pdbx_strand_id
1 'polypeptide(L)'
;MIKNLFFFISLLILFSCQIKKQNHISYLNKVNDIDNIYRLKNDTLTAIEKYRKLFKEYPPHNSHLINEFQTYIMLSDNRNENFGGKESLYKLIPLIAPNWKYNKYDKSLISIYKKYNIDSIELENRITDWKKSLNKKLVDSFSKAFFRNQEFRTPKYIEKLQTINDKKNSELFLWTFNNYGFPSINKIGLWGNSNVFMPMGNMLNHMAGLDNKHYNFFKEKIYEYVKQGECAPEDYAEMIDKRAFIEGKDCVYCNVSNSHIKDSLQINKNRKDIGLPSLKHSRKINSDYLKKLK
;
A
#
# COMPACT_ATOMS: atom_id res chain seq x y z
N MET A 1 -8.05 -3.29 49.11
CA MET A 1 -8.20 -4.36 48.10
C MET A 1 -8.59 -3.85 46.70
N ILE A 2 -9.58 -2.95 46.57
CA ILE A 2 -10.07 -2.48 45.26
C ILE A 2 -9.03 -1.68 44.44
N LYS A 3 -8.17 -0.87 45.09
CA LYS A 3 -7.09 -0.13 44.40
C LYS A 3 -6.03 -1.03 43.75
N ASN A 4 -5.72 -2.18 44.35
CA ASN A 4 -4.75 -3.13 43.81
C ASN A 4 -5.33 -3.91 42.63
N LEU A 5 -6.65 -4.14 42.60
CA LEU A 5 -7.34 -4.76 41.48
C LEU A 5 -7.37 -3.85 40.24
N PHE A 6 -7.57 -2.53 40.43
CA PHE A 6 -7.52 -1.54 39.35
C PHE A 6 -6.13 -1.42 38.72
N PHE A 7 -5.07 -1.50 39.55
CA PHE A 7 -3.68 -1.48 39.08
C PHE A 7 -3.33 -2.76 38.31
N PHE A 8 -3.87 -3.91 38.73
CA PHE A 8 -3.67 -5.20 38.06
C PHE A 8 -4.40 -5.26 36.71
N ILE A 9 -5.63 -4.74 36.63
CA ILE A 9 -6.39 -4.63 35.37
C ILE A 9 -5.72 -3.63 34.42
N SER A 10 -5.19 -2.52 34.93
CA SER A 10 -4.39 -1.55 34.15
C SER A 10 -3.10 -2.16 33.58
N LEU A 11 -2.39 -3.01 34.35
CA LEU A 11 -1.21 -3.72 33.85
C LEU A 11 -1.57 -4.76 32.77
N LEU A 12 -2.68 -5.49 32.93
CA LEU A 12 -3.12 -6.48 31.95
C LEU A 12 -3.50 -5.84 30.60
N ILE A 13 -4.03 -4.62 30.59
CA ILE A 13 -4.30 -3.87 29.36
C ILE A 13 -3.00 -3.44 28.66
N LEU A 14 -1.94 -3.13 29.42
CA LEU A 14 -0.62 -2.77 28.87
C LEU A 14 0.13 -3.98 28.29
N PHE A 15 -0.07 -5.20 28.83
CA PHE A 15 0.52 -6.43 28.31
C PHE A 15 -0.31 -7.12 27.21
N SER A 16 -1.60 -6.79 27.07
CA SER A 16 -2.50 -7.37 26.05
C SER A 16 -2.25 -6.86 24.62
N CYS A 17 -1.40 -5.86 24.42
CA CYS A 17 -1.13 -5.26 23.11
C CYS A 17 0.27 -5.57 22.55
N GLN A 18 0.89 -6.68 22.97
CA GLN A 18 1.97 -7.28 22.18
C GLN A 18 1.37 -8.16 21.08
N ILE A 19 0.64 -7.55 20.14
CA ILE A 19 0.48 -8.15 18.82
C ILE A 19 1.91 -8.33 18.32
N LYS A 20 2.40 -9.58 18.26
CA LYS A 20 3.68 -9.91 17.64
C LYS A 20 3.75 -9.07 16.37
N LYS A 21 4.78 -8.22 16.26
CA LYS A 21 5.00 -7.36 15.09
C LYS A 21 5.27 -8.30 13.91
N GLN A 22 4.19 -8.85 13.35
CA GLN A 22 4.25 -9.87 12.32
C GLN A 22 4.87 -9.21 11.11
N ASN A 23 5.89 -9.87 10.54
CA ASN A 23 6.56 -9.36 9.36
C ASN A 23 5.52 -9.23 8.23
N HIS A 24 5.25 -8.00 7.78
CA HIS A 24 4.26 -7.73 6.75
C HIS A 24 4.58 -8.45 5.43
N ILE A 25 5.85 -8.72 5.15
CA ILE A 25 6.27 -9.53 4.00
C ILE A 25 5.70 -10.95 4.07
N SER A 26 5.60 -11.54 5.27
CA SER A 26 4.96 -12.84 5.44
C SER A 26 3.47 -12.79 5.14
N TYR A 27 2.80 -11.70 5.51
CA TYR A 27 1.40 -11.48 5.16
C TYR A 27 1.23 -11.37 3.64
N LEU A 28 2.01 -10.52 2.99
CA LEU A 28 1.97 -10.33 1.54
C LEU A 28 2.26 -11.62 0.76
N ASN A 29 3.22 -12.43 1.23
CA ASN A 29 3.48 -13.73 0.61
C ASN A 29 2.28 -14.69 0.74
N LYS A 30 1.60 -14.71 1.90
CA LYS A 30 0.34 -15.47 2.03
C LYS A 30 -0.75 -14.93 1.09
N VAL A 31 -0.88 -13.60 0.96
CA VAL A 31 -1.81 -12.98 0.00
C VAL A 31 -1.50 -13.41 -1.43
N ASN A 32 -0.23 -13.35 -1.85
CA ASN A 32 0.19 -13.75 -3.19
C ASN A 32 -0.12 -15.23 -3.46
N ASP A 33 0.10 -16.11 -2.49
CA ASP A 33 -0.24 -17.54 -2.62
C ASP A 33 -1.75 -17.75 -2.81
N ILE A 34 -2.59 -17.00 -2.10
CA ILE A 34 -4.05 -17.10 -2.22
C ILE A 34 -4.54 -16.50 -3.54
N ASP A 35 -4.03 -15.31 -3.91
CA ASP A 35 -4.40 -14.67 -5.18
C ASP A 35 -3.94 -15.50 -6.38
N ASN A 36 -2.83 -16.25 -6.28
CA ASN A 36 -2.41 -17.21 -7.28
C ASN A 36 -3.43 -18.35 -7.47
N ILE A 37 -3.94 -18.92 -6.38
CA ILE A 37 -5.00 -19.94 -6.40
C ILE A 37 -6.25 -19.37 -7.09
N TYR A 38 -6.63 -18.16 -6.72
CA TYR A 38 -7.78 -17.49 -7.32
C TYR A 38 -7.59 -17.21 -8.82
N ARG A 39 -6.51 -16.54 -9.23
CA ARG A 39 -6.36 -16.00 -10.59
C ARG A 39 -5.74 -16.95 -11.61
N LEU A 40 -4.82 -17.82 -11.16
CA LEU A 40 -4.10 -18.72 -12.06
C LEU A 40 -4.67 -20.13 -12.01
N LYS A 41 -5.16 -20.59 -10.87
CA LYS A 41 -5.81 -21.91 -10.75
C LYS A 41 -7.33 -21.83 -10.91
N ASN A 42 -7.92 -20.63 -10.90
CA ASN A 42 -9.37 -20.40 -10.97
C ASN A 42 -10.17 -21.09 -9.86
N ASP A 43 -9.53 -21.35 -8.71
CA ASP A 43 -10.14 -22.04 -7.58
C ASP A 43 -10.64 -21.02 -6.53
N THR A 44 -11.87 -20.55 -6.77
CA THR A 44 -12.50 -19.51 -5.95
C THR A 44 -12.79 -19.99 -4.53
N LEU A 45 -13.26 -21.22 -4.34
CA LEU A 45 -13.69 -21.72 -3.03
C LEU A 45 -12.49 -21.89 -2.09
N THR A 46 -11.42 -22.51 -2.58
CA THR A 46 -10.17 -22.62 -1.81
C THR A 46 -9.59 -21.25 -1.49
N ALA A 47 -9.68 -20.28 -2.41
CA ALA A 47 -9.22 -18.92 -2.17
C ALA A 47 -10.02 -18.23 -1.05
N ILE A 48 -11.37 -18.33 -1.07
CA ILE A 48 -12.25 -17.78 -0.03
C ILE A 48 -11.88 -18.36 1.34
N GLU A 49 -11.73 -19.68 1.46
CA GLU A 49 -11.36 -20.32 2.73
C GLU A 49 -10.01 -19.84 3.26
N LYS A 50 -9.01 -19.73 2.38
CA LYS A 50 -7.68 -19.27 2.78
C LYS A 50 -7.67 -17.80 3.16
N TYR A 51 -8.40 -16.94 2.44
CA TYR A 51 -8.58 -15.54 2.85
C TYR A 51 -9.29 -15.43 4.20
N ARG A 52 -10.34 -16.22 4.43
CA ARG A 52 -11.04 -16.28 5.73
C ARG A 52 -10.08 -16.63 6.86
N LYS A 53 -9.16 -17.59 6.65
CA LYS A 53 -8.11 -17.93 7.62
C LYS A 53 -7.11 -16.79 7.80
N LEU A 54 -6.67 -16.16 6.71
CA LEU A 54 -5.73 -15.03 6.73
C LEU A 54 -6.29 -13.87 7.56
N PHE A 55 -7.52 -13.43 7.32
CA PHE A 55 -8.12 -12.27 8.00
C PHE A 55 -8.57 -12.56 9.44
N LYS A 56 -8.48 -13.81 9.91
CA LYS A 56 -8.54 -14.14 11.34
C LYS A 56 -7.20 -13.93 12.05
N GLU A 57 -6.09 -14.07 11.33
CA GLU A 57 -4.73 -13.95 11.86
C GLU A 57 -4.17 -12.53 11.71
N TYR A 58 -4.51 -11.84 10.63
CA TYR A 58 -3.96 -10.53 10.27
C TYR A 58 -5.04 -9.46 10.13
N PRO A 59 -4.75 -8.21 10.51
CA PRO A 59 -5.57 -7.07 10.13
C PRO A 59 -5.74 -7.00 8.60
N PRO A 60 -6.93 -6.65 8.10
CA PRO A 60 -7.16 -6.48 6.67
C PRO A 60 -6.27 -5.42 6.03
N HIS A 61 -5.82 -5.69 4.81
CA HIS A 61 -5.09 -4.77 3.95
C HIS A 61 -5.59 -4.90 2.50
N ASN A 62 -5.25 -3.93 1.66
CA ASN A 62 -5.47 -3.99 0.22
C ASN A 62 -4.18 -3.54 -0.48
N SER A 63 -3.46 -4.52 -1.02
CA SER A 63 -2.29 -4.33 -1.85
C SER A 63 -2.71 -3.83 -3.24
N HIS A 64 -1.81 -3.12 -3.93
CA HIS A 64 -2.08 -2.55 -5.25
C HIS A 64 -2.56 -3.64 -6.24
N LEU A 65 -3.70 -3.38 -6.89
CA LEU A 65 -4.37 -4.25 -7.89
C LEU A 65 -4.91 -5.61 -7.39
N ILE A 66 -4.42 -6.15 -6.28
CA ILE A 66 -4.96 -7.37 -5.66
C ILE A 66 -6.22 -7.01 -4.87
N ASN A 67 -6.17 -5.94 -4.07
CA ASN A 67 -7.25 -5.54 -3.15
C ASN A 67 -7.81 -6.74 -2.37
N GLU A 68 -6.93 -7.50 -1.70
CA GLU A 68 -7.22 -8.83 -1.17
C GLU A 68 -8.43 -8.89 -0.24
N PHE A 69 -8.64 -7.88 0.61
CA PHE A 69 -9.80 -7.86 1.50
C PHE A 69 -11.09 -7.54 0.76
N GLN A 70 -11.04 -6.58 -0.18
CA GLN A 70 -12.18 -6.30 -1.06
C GLN A 70 -12.53 -7.54 -1.90
N THR A 71 -11.53 -8.18 -2.50
CA THR A 71 -11.68 -9.39 -3.31
C THR A 71 -12.31 -10.52 -2.49
N TYR A 72 -11.82 -10.76 -1.27
CA TYR A 72 -12.42 -11.74 -0.35
C TYR A 72 -13.89 -11.47 -0.07
N ILE A 73 -14.24 -10.22 0.27
CA ILE A 73 -15.63 -9.82 0.54
C ILE A 73 -16.51 -10.07 -0.69
N MET A 74 -16.10 -9.58 -1.86
CA MET A 74 -16.88 -9.70 -3.10
C MET A 74 -17.06 -11.16 -3.54
N LEU A 75 -15.99 -11.96 -3.47
CA LEU A 75 -16.06 -13.39 -3.82
C LEU A 75 -16.95 -14.16 -2.85
N SER A 76 -16.86 -13.87 -1.55
CA SER A 76 -17.67 -14.54 -0.55
C SER A 76 -19.14 -14.19 -0.73
N ASP A 77 -19.48 -12.91 -0.90
CA ASP A 77 -20.86 -12.47 -1.11
C ASP A 77 -21.49 -13.10 -2.36
N ASN A 78 -20.74 -13.13 -3.47
CA ASN A 78 -21.18 -13.75 -4.73
C ASN A 78 -21.42 -15.26 -4.62
N ARG A 79 -20.84 -15.93 -3.61
CA ARG A 79 -20.99 -17.36 -3.35
C ARG A 79 -21.89 -17.66 -2.16
N ASN A 80 -22.55 -16.65 -1.58
CA ASN A 80 -23.33 -16.76 -0.33
C ASN A 80 -22.50 -17.30 0.85
N GLU A 81 -21.19 -17.06 0.83
CA GLU A 81 -20.27 -17.40 1.91
C GLU A 81 -20.21 -16.27 2.93
N ASN A 82 -20.18 -16.61 4.21
CA ASN A 82 -20.08 -15.61 5.27
C ASN A 82 -18.68 -14.96 5.28
N PHE A 83 -18.63 -13.64 5.05
CA PHE A 83 -17.42 -12.83 5.17
C PHE A 83 -17.36 -11.93 6.42
N GLY A 84 -18.39 -11.99 7.29
CA GLY A 84 -18.52 -11.15 8.49
C GLY A 84 -19.50 -9.98 8.35
N GLY A 85 -20.17 -9.83 7.20
CA GLY A 85 -21.25 -8.85 7.00
C GLY A 85 -20.83 -7.40 7.25
N LYS A 86 -21.69 -6.65 7.95
CA LYS A 86 -21.56 -5.20 8.18
C LYS A 86 -20.23 -4.81 8.86
N GLU A 87 -19.73 -5.62 9.79
CA GLU A 87 -18.46 -5.36 10.48
C GLU A 87 -17.25 -5.41 9.53
N SER A 88 -17.21 -6.40 8.64
CA SER A 88 -16.16 -6.52 7.63
C SER A 88 -16.23 -5.38 6.62
N LEU A 89 -17.43 -4.93 6.25
CA LEU A 89 -17.60 -3.76 5.38
C LEU A 89 -17.06 -2.49 6.04
N TYR A 90 -17.26 -2.29 7.35
CA TYR A 90 -16.64 -1.16 8.04
C TYR A 90 -15.11 -1.22 8.06
N LYS A 91 -14.52 -2.42 8.16
CA LYS A 91 -13.07 -2.62 8.03
C LYS A 91 -12.56 -2.32 6.62
N LEU A 92 -13.39 -2.47 5.60
CA LEU A 92 -13.03 -2.18 4.21
C LEU A 92 -12.99 -0.67 3.91
N ILE A 93 -13.83 0.14 4.56
CA ILE A 93 -13.92 1.59 4.35
C ILE A 93 -12.55 2.29 4.38
N PRO A 94 -11.72 2.17 5.43
CA PRO A 94 -10.42 2.84 5.46
C PRO A 94 -9.46 2.36 4.36
N LEU A 95 -9.64 1.16 3.81
CA LEU A 95 -8.81 0.63 2.73
C LEU A 95 -9.20 1.18 1.35
N ILE A 96 -10.47 1.55 1.17
CA ILE A 96 -10.98 2.16 -0.08
C ILE A 96 -10.99 3.70 -0.02
N ALA A 97 -10.92 4.28 1.19
CA ALA A 97 -10.98 5.71 1.42
C ALA A 97 -9.92 6.53 0.67
N PRO A 98 -8.64 6.09 0.57
CA PRO A 98 -7.63 6.85 -0.14
C PRO A 98 -8.00 7.12 -1.60
N ASN A 99 -8.70 6.19 -2.25
CA ASN A 99 -9.13 6.32 -3.64
C ASN A 99 -10.64 6.55 -3.79
N TRP A 100 -11.30 7.09 -2.75
CA TRP A 100 -12.75 7.30 -2.73
C TRP A 100 -13.27 8.14 -3.90
N LYS A 101 -12.44 9.08 -4.39
CA LYS A 101 -12.70 9.89 -5.59
C LYS A 101 -13.18 9.03 -6.77
N TYR A 102 -12.64 7.82 -6.94
CA TYR A 102 -13.05 6.88 -7.99
C TYR A 102 -13.89 5.72 -7.46
N ASN A 103 -13.56 5.20 -6.27
CA ASN A 103 -14.26 4.03 -5.70
C ASN A 103 -15.76 4.28 -5.48
N LYS A 104 -16.18 5.53 -5.27
CA LYS A 104 -17.62 5.89 -5.15
C LYS A 104 -18.45 5.61 -6.40
N TYR A 105 -17.81 5.41 -7.55
CA TYR A 105 -18.48 5.09 -8.82
C TYR A 105 -18.45 3.59 -9.15
N ASP A 106 -17.79 2.76 -8.34
CA ASP A 106 -17.81 1.31 -8.51
C ASP A 106 -19.17 0.75 -8.07
N LYS A 107 -20.03 0.44 -9.06
CA LYS A 107 -21.38 -0.09 -8.83
C LYS A 107 -21.39 -1.35 -7.97
N SER A 108 -20.39 -2.23 -8.15
CA SER A 108 -20.31 -3.49 -7.40
C SER A 108 -20.01 -3.23 -5.92
N LEU A 109 -19.08 -2.32 -5.65
CA LEU A 109 -18.71 -1.88 -4.31
C LEU A 109 -19.89 -1.17 -3.62
N ILE A 110 -20.56 -0.23 -4.30
CA ILE A 110 -21.70 0.48 -3.71
C ILE A 110 -22.88 -0.47 -3.46
N SER A 111 -23.13 -1.41 -4.38
CA SER A 111 -24.21 -2.38 -4.25
C SER A 111 -24.06 -3.25 -3.00
N ILE A 112 -22.84 -3.69 -2.66
CA ILE A 112 -22.64 -4.51 -1.47
C ILE A 112 -22.86 -3.71 -0.18
N TYR A 113 -22.42 -2.45 -0.09
CA TYR A 113 -22.73 -1.61 1.09
C TYR A 113 -24.24 -1.45 1.28
N LYS A 114 -24.98 -1.18 0.20
CA LYS A 114 -26.44 -1.06 0.23
C LYS A 114 -27.11 -2.37 0.65
N LYS A 115 -26.66 -3.52 0.12
CA LYS A 115 -27.17 -4.86 0.46
C LYS A 115 -27.10 -5.14 1.97
N TYR A 116 -26.09 -4.61 2.66
CA TYR A 116 -25.89 -4.79 4.10
C TYR A 116 -26.32 -3.56 4.93
N ASN A 117 -27.25 -2.75 4.42
CA ASN A 117 -27.84 -1.61 5.12
C ASN A 117 -26.79 -0.60 5.62
N ILE A 118 -25.78 -0.30 4.79
CA ILE A 118 -24.91 0.87 4.94
C ILE A 118 -25.29 1.82 3.80
N ASP A 119 -25.97 2.91 4.14
CA ASP A 119 -26.37 3.90 3.15
C ASP A 119 -25.19 4.81 2.74
N SER A 120 -25.42 5.63 1.71
CA SER A 120 -24.40 6.54 1.18
C SER A 120 -23.98 7.62 2.18
N ILE A 121 -24.90 8.07 3.05
CA ILE A 121 -24.58 9.11 4.04
C ILE A 121 -23.64 8.54 5.10
N GLU A 122 -23.96 7.34 5.61
CA GLU A 122 -23.10 6.63 6.55
C GLU A 122 -21.70 6.39 5.94
N LEU A 123 -21.64 5.93 4.69
CA LEU A 123 -20.38 5.68 4.01
C LEU A 123 -19.56 6.97 3.84
N GLU A 124 -20.15 8.06 3.34
CA GLU A 124 -19.47 9.35 3.17
C GLU A 124 -18.99 9.95 4.50
N ASN A 125 -19.76 9.79 5.58
CA ASN A 125 -19.34 10.24 6.90
C ASN A 125 -18.09 9.50 7.38
N ARG A 126 -18.05 8.17 7.23
CA ARG A 126 -16.88 7.38 7.63
C ARG A 126 -15.64 7.68 6.79
N ILE A 127 -15.81 7.93 5.49
CA ILE A 127 -14.71 8.39 4.62
C ILE A 127 -14.20 9.76 5.07
N THR A 128 -15.12 10.67 5.42
CA THR A 128 -14.79 12.00 5.93
C THR A 128 -14.02 11.91 7.26
N ASP A 129 -14.42 11.03 8.16
CA ASP A 129 -13.74 10.82 9.44
C ASP A 129 -12.36 10.19 9.25
N TRP A 130 -12.21 9.23 8.33
CA TRP A 130 -10.90 8.74 7.92
C TRP A 130 -10.00 9.90 7.42
N LYS A 131 -10.53 10.78 6.56
CA LYS A 131 -9.76 11.93 6.05
C LYS A 131 -9.34 12.90 7.17
N LYS A 132 -10.20 13.12 8.17
CA LYS A 132 -9.88 13.95 9.34
C LYS A 132 -8.79 13.34 10.22
N SER A 133 -8.65 12.00 10.21
CA SER A 133 -7.63 11.29 11.00
C SER A 133 -6.20 11.40 10.44
N LEU A 134 -6.05 11.87 9.19
CA LEU A 134 -4.74 12.08 8.58
C LEU A 134 -3.92 13.13 9.33
N ASN A 135 -2.59 13.00 9.26
CA ASN A 135 -1.68 13.96 9.86
C ASN A 135 -1.62 15.23 9.01
N LYS A 136 -2.38 16.26 9.41
CA LYS A 136 -2.50 17.54 8.68
C LYS A 136 -1.15 18.18 8.34
N LYS A 137 -0.18 18.17 9.26
CA LYS A 137 1.15 18.73 9.01
C LYS A 137 1.88 17.98 7.90
N LEU A 138 1.80 16.65 7.90
CA LEU A 138 2.38 15.84 6.83
C LEU A 138 1.60 16.00 5.52
N VAL A 139 0.26 16.02 5.55
CA VAL A 139 -0.57 16.28 4.38
C VAL A 139 -0.17 17.61 3.72
N ASP A 140 -0.05 18.69 4.48
CA ASP A 140 0.36 20.01 3.96
C ASP A 140 1.77 19.95 3.36
N SER A 141 2.71 19.31 4.06
CA SER A 141 4.11 19.24 3.66
C SER A 141 4.29 18.42 2.38
N PHE A 142 3.65 17.25 2.31
CA PHE A 142 3.73 16.38 1.15
C PHE A 142 2.92 16.91 -0.03
N SER A 143 1.79 17.62 0.18
CA SER A 143 1.08 18.30 -0.91
C SER A 143 2.00 19.28 -1.64
N LYS A 144 2.79 20.07 -0.90
CA LYS A 144 3.79 20.98 -1.48
C LYS A 144 4.93 20.21 -2.15
N ALA A 145 5.40 19.12 -1.54
CA ALA A 145 6.47 18.30 -2.12
C ALA A 145 6.07 17.69 -3.47
N PHE A 146 4.88 17.09 -3.55
CA PHE A 146 4.33 16.50 -4.76
C PHE A 146 4.01 17.53 -5.83
N PHE A 147 3.47 18.70 -5.45
CA PHE A 147 3.25 19.79 -6.39
C PHE A 147 4.56 20.22 -7.07
N ARG A 148 5.60 20.52 -6.28
CA ARG A 148 6.94 20.89 -6.80
C ARG A 148 7.56 19.80 -7.67
N ASN A 149 7.35 18.53 -7.32
CA ASN A 149 7.86 17.40 -8.09
C ASN A 149 7.28 17.37 -9.51
N GLN A 150 6.04 17.82 -9.71
CA GLN A 150 5.36 17.76 -11.01
C GLN A 150 5.43 19.07 -11.80
N GLU A 151 5.36 20.23 -11.13
CA GLU A 151 5.20 21.55 -11.76
C GLU A 151 6.29 21.90 -12.79
N PHE A 152 7.54 21.47 -12.56
CA PHE A 152 8.69 21.82 -13.43
C PHE A 152 9.13 20.69 -14.36
N ARG A 153 8.26 19.70 -14.62
CA ARG A 153 8.55 18.59 -15.54
C ARG A 153 7.93 18.78 -16.92
N THR A 154 6.86 19.56 -17.02
CA THR A 154 6.13 19.81 -18.26
C THR A 154 5.71 21.27 -18.34
N PRO A 155 5.81 21.95 -19.50
CA PRO A 155 6.27 21.45 -20.80
C PRO A 155 7.80 21.46 -20.98
N LYS A 156 8.57 22.11 -20.09
CA LYS A 156 10.04 22.20 -20.20
C LYS A 156 10.70 21.72 -18.90
N TYR A 157 11.54 20.70 -19.00
CA TYR A 157 12.36 20.23 -17.91
C TYR A 157 13.48 21.25 -17.60
N ILE A 158 13.58 21.67 -16.33
CA ILE A 158 14.63 22.58 -15.87
C ILE A 158 15.47 21.85 -14.81
N GLU A 159 16.57 21.25 -15.26
CA GLU A 159 17.43 20.37 -14.45
C GLU A 159 17.83 20.98 -13.11
N LYS A 160 18.38 22.21 -13.12
CA LYS A 160 18.82 22.90 -11.90
C LYS A 160 17.70 23.05 -10.86
N LEU A 161 16.48 23.36 -11.28
CA LEU A 161 15.34 23.49 -10.37
C LEU A 161 14.93 22.13 -9.82
N GLN A 162 15.01 21.08 -10.65
CA GLN A 162 14.68 19.72 -10.22
C GLN A 162 15.67 19.20 -9.20
N THR A 163 16.98 19.39 -9.40
CA THR A 163 17.99 19.02 -8.41
C THR A 163 17.75 19.71 -7.06
N ILE A 164 17.36 20.99 -7.06
CA ILE A 164 17.01 21.73 -5.84
C ILE A 164 15.76 21.14 -5.17
N ASN A 165 14.74 20.80 -5.95
CA ASN A 165 13.50 20.22 -5.43
C ASN A 165 13.70 18.81 -4.88
N ASP A 166 14.48 17.98 -5.57
CA ASP A 166 14.82 16.62 -5.12
C ASP A 166 15.59 16.67 -3.80
N LYS A 167 16.54 17.61 -3.64
CA LYS A 167 17.21 17.85 -2.36
C LYS A 167 16.22 18.23 -1.26
N LYS A 168 15.36 19.23 -1.48
CA LYS A 168 14.33 19.65 -0.50
C LYS A 168 13.39 18.50 -0.12
N ASN A 169 13.04 17.66 -1.09
CA ASN A 169 12.19 16.51 -0.88
C ASN A 169 12.92 15.45 -0.05
N SER A 170 14.19 15.17 -0.32
CA SER A 170 15.01 14.23 0.47
C SER A 170 15.16 14.69 1.93
N GLU A 171 15.38 15.98 2.16
CA GLU A 171 15.44 16.58 3.51
C GLU A 171 14.09 16.44 4.24
N LEU A 172 12.96 16.66 3.54
CA LEU A 172 11.63 16.43 4.10
C LEU A 172 11.45 14.94 4.50
N PHE A 173 11.92 13.99 3.69
CA PHE A 173 11.85 12.58 4.04
C PHE A 173 12.69 12.24 5.27
N LEU A 174 13.94 12.73 5.34
CA LEU A 174 14.80 12.54 6.51
C LEU A 174 14.13 13.07 7.78
N TRP A 175 13.62 14.29 7.72
CA TRP A 175 12.89 14.87 8.84
C TRP A 175 11.63 14.06 9.18
N THR A 176 10.88 13.62 8.18
CA THR A 176 9.66 12.83 8.40
C THR A 176 9.97 11.49 9.04
N PHE A 177 11.00 10.78 8.58
CA PHE A 177 11.41 9.49 9.16
C PHE A 177 11.79 9.64 10.64
N ASN A 178 12.52 10.70 10.99
CA ASN A 178 12.96 10.94 12.37
C ASN A 178 11.82 11.36 13.32
N ASN A 179 10.73 11.93 12.81
CA ASN A 179 9.68 12.52 13.64
C ASN A 179 8.34 11.76 13.57
N TYR A 180 8.05 11.06 12.48
CA TYR A 180 6.74 10.46 12.20
C TYR A 180 6.82 9.06 11.56
N GLY A 181 8.02 8.54 11.29
CA GLY A 181 8.21 7.32 10.51
C GLY A 181 7.94 7.53 9.01
N PHE A 182 7.49 6.50 8.30
CA PHE A 182 7.22 6.63 6.87
C PHE A 182 5.91 7.39 6.61
N PRO A 183 5.84 8.30 5.62
CA PRO A 183 4.61 9.01 5.24
C PRO A 183 3.64 8.10 4.48
N SER A 184 3.10 7.08 5.15
CA SER A 184 2.20 6.11 4.54
C SER A 184 0.87 6.73 4.12
N ILE A 185 0.11 6.00 3.28
CA ILE A 185 -1.23 6.41 2.84
C ILE A 185 -2.20 6.66 4.00
N ASN A 186 -1.99 6.00 5.15
CA ASN A 186 -2.79 6.19 6.35
C ASN A 186 -2.39 7.45 7.13
N LYS A 187 -1.22 8.03 6.87
CA LYS A 187 -0.75 9.28 7.49
C LYS A 187 -1.02 10.48 6.61
N ILE A 188 -0.83 10.35 5.29
CA ILE A 188 -0.89 11.49 4.36
C ILE A 188 -2.03 11.39 3.33
N GLY A 189 -2.67 10.23 3.18
CA GLY A 189 -3.66 10.00 2.12
C GLY A 189 -3.04 9.90 0.72
N LEU A 190 -3.89 9.63 -0.27
CA LEU A 190 -3.51 9.62 -1.70
C LEU A 190 -3.75 10.98 -2.37
N TRP A 191 -4.63 11.80 -1.79
CA TRP A 191 -5.01 13.12 -2.30
C TRP A 191 -4.76 14.16 -1.21
N GLY A 192 -3.82 15.06 -1.48
CA GLY A 192 -3.45 16.15 -0.60
C GLY A 192 -4.34 17.38 -0.77
N ASN A 193 -3.87 18.50 -0.24
CA ASN A 193 -4.51 19.80 -0.41
C ASN A 193 -4.57 20.19 -1.88
N SER A 194 -5.61 20.94 -2.24
CA SER A 194 -5.86 21.36 -3.64
C SER A 194 -5.91 20.19 -4.63
N ASN A 195 -6.33 19.00 -4.17
CA ASN A 195 -6.41 17.78 -4.96
C ASN A 195 -5.07 17.32 -5.58
N VAL A 196 -3.93 17.66 -4.96
CA VAL A 196 -2.63 17.14 -5.39
C VAL A 196 -2.60 15.62 -5.22
N PHE A 197 -2.30 14.90 -6.29
CA PHE A 197 -2.16 13.44 -6.28
C PHE A 197 -0.79 13.05 -5.70
N MET A 198 -0.78 12.21 -4.66
CA MET A 198 0.41 11.90 -3.85
C MET A 198 0.80 10.40 -3.86
N PRO A 199 1.03 9.76 -5.02
CA PRO A 199 1.49 8.38 -5.07
C PRO A 199 2.96 8.27 -4.64
N MET A 200 3.24 7.55 -3.56
CA MET A 200 4.56 7.53 -2.93
C MET A 200 5.67 7.01 -3.85
N GLY A 201 5.39 6.03 -4.72
CA GLY A 201 6.31 5.56 -5.76
C GLY A 201 6.92 6.68 -6.59
N ASN A 202 6.16 7.72 -6.95
CA ASN A 202 6.67 8.84 -7.73
C ASN A 202 7.76 9.63 -6.98
N MET A 203 7.66 9.75 -5.65
CA MET A 203 8.67 10.44 -4.85
C MET A 203 9.89 9.55 -4.61
N LEU A 204 9.66 8.27 -4.34
CA LEU A 204 10.73 7.31 -4.09
C LEU A 204 11.56 7.01 -5.33
N ASN A 205 10.96 7.02 -6.52
CA ASN A 205 11.67 6.87 -7.78
C ASN A 205 12.81 7.91 -7.92
N HIS A 206 12.59 9.16 -7.49
CA HIS A 206 13.64 10.20 -7.52
C HIS A 206 14.75 9.99 -6.49
N MET A 207 14.48 9.27 -5.40
CA MET A 207 15.51 8.92 -4.41
C MET A 207 16.60 8.00 -5.01
N ALA A 208 16.29 7.29 -6.11
CA ALA A 208 17.26 6.48 -6.84
C ALA A 208 18.40 7.32 -7.45
N GLY A 209 18.15 8.58 -7.78
CA GLY A 209 19.11 9.50 -8.41
C GLY A 209 20.02 10.24 -7.43
N LEU A 210 19.84 10.06 -6.12
CA LEU A 210 20.68 10.72 -5.10
C LEU A 210 22.11 10.17 -5.10
N ASP A 211 23.02 10.89 -4.44
CA ASP A 211 24.38 10.38 -4.19
C ASP A 211 24.34 9.08 -3.36
N ASN A 212 25.43 8.31 -3.45
CA ASN A 212 25.50 6.96 -2.87
C ASN A 212 25.21 6.93 -1.37
N LYS A 213 25.62 7.96 -0.62
CA LYS A 213 25.42 7.99 0.84
C LYS A 213 23.95 8.12 1.17
N HIS A 214 23.26 9.08 0.55
CA HIS A 214 21.83 9.28 0.77
C HIS A 214 21.01 8.11 0.21
N TYR A 215 21.34 7.63 -0.99
CA TYR A 215 20.66 6.47 -1.58
C TYR A 215 20.74 5.24 -0.67
N ASN A 216 21.92 4.91 -0.15
CA ASN A 216 22.08 3.74 0.73
C ASN A 216 21.27 3.88 2.03
N PHE A 217 21.25 5.07 2.63
CA PHE A 217 20.39 5.34 3.78
C PHE A 217 18.91 5.10 3.45
N PHE A 218 18.41 5.67 2.36
CA PHE A 218 17.01 5.50 1.94
C PHE A 218 16.68 4.05 1.60
N LYS A 219 17.57 3.35 0.91
CA LYS A 219 17.44 1.93 0.59
C LYS A 219 17.23 1.08 1.83
N GLU A 220 18.02 1.29 2.89
CA GLU A 220 17.90 0.54 4.13
C GLU A 220 16.62 0.92 4.89
N LYS A 221 16.39 2.24 5.07
CA LYS A 221 15.23 2.70 5.84
C LYS A 221 13.89 2.39 5.20
N ILE A 222 13.76 2.53 3.88
CA ILE A 222 12.51 2.19 3.20
C ILE A 222 12.25 0.68 3.29
N TYR A 223 13.29 -0.16 3.21
CA TYR A 223 13.13 -1.60 3.39
C TYR A 223 12.61 -1.97 4.79
N GLU A 224 13.05 -1.27 5.84
CA GLU A 224 12.46 -1.42 7.18
C GLU A 224 10.96 -1.09 7.19
N TYR A 225 10.53 -0.09 6.43
CA TYR A 225 9.12 0.29 6.33
C TYR A 225 8.29 -0.66 5.47
N VAL A 226 8.89 -1.34 4.48
CA VAL A 226 8.25 -2.46 3.76
C VAL A 226 7.95 -3.61 4.73
N LYS A 227 8.91 -3.99 5.59
CA LYS A 227 8.71 -5.02 6.62
C LYS A 227 7.59 -4.68 7.61
N GLN A 228 7.38 -3.39 7.85
CA GLN A 228 6.35 -2.87 8.76
C GLN A 228 4.99 -2.67 8.09
N GLY A 229 4.90 -2.78 6.76
CA GLY A 229 3.68 -2.51 6.00
C GLY A 229 3.33 -1.02 5.91
N GLU A 230 4.30 -0.12 6.12
CA GLU A 230 4.09 1.31 5.90
C GLU A 230 4.41 1.74 4.45
N CYS A 231 5.31 1.02 3.77
CA CYS A 231 5.68 1.26 2.38
C CYS A 231 5.28 0.05 1.51
N ALA A 232 4.65 0.32 0.37
CA ALA A 232 4.31 -0.72 -0.59
C ALA A 232 5.59 -1.32 -1.20
N PRO A 233 5.67 -2.65 -1.34
CA PRO A 233 6.85 -3.29 -1.91
C PRO A 233 7.10 -2.89 -3.37
N GLU A 234 6.05 -2.52 -4.13
CA GLU A 234 6.16 -2.01 -5.50
C GLU A 234 6.93 -0.69 -5.56
N ASP A 235 6.63 0.25 -4.65
CA ASP A 235 7.30 1.55 -4.59
C ASP A 235 8.79 1.39 -4.25
N TYR A 236 9.11 0.49 -3.33
CA TYR A 236 10.50 0.15 -2.99
C TYR A 236 11.21 -0.50 -4.17
N ALA A 237 10.60 -1.51 -4.80
CA ALA A 237 11.18 -2.22 -5.92
C ALA A 237 11.47 -1.29 -7.11
N GLU A 238 10.55 -0.36 -7.39
CA GLU A 238 10.72 0.64 -8.45
C GLU A 238 11.94 1.53 -8.17
N MET A 239 12.13 2.01 -6.94
CA MET A 239 13.32 2.77 -6.55
C MET A 239 14.62 1.97 -6.77
N ILE A 240 14.63 0.68 -6.38
CA ILE A 240 15.82 -0.17 -6.54
C ILE A 240 16.12 -0.44 -8.02
N ASP A 241 15.12 -0.80 -8.81
CA ASP A 241 15.29 -1.07 -10.23
C ASP A 241 15.66 0.20 -11.01
N LYS A 242 15.12 1.36 -10.63
CA LYS A 242 15.52 2.65 -11.19
C LYS A 242 17.00 2.93 -10.94
N ARG A 243 17.49 2.65 -9.74
CA ARG A 243 18.91 2.80 -9.42
C ARG A 243 19.77 1.87 -10.29
N ALA A 244 19.39 0.60 -10.40
CA ALA A 244 20.09 -0.37 -11.23
C ALA A 244 20.18 0.12 -12.68
N PHE A 245 19.07 0.65 -13.24
CA PHE A 245 19.04 1.24 -14.57
C PHE A 245 20.01 2.43 -14.72
N ILE A 246 20.02 3.37 -13.76
CA ILE A 246 20.96 4.52 -13.78
C ILE A 246 22.42 4.05 -13.78
N GLU A 247 22.72 2.95 -13.09
CA GLU A 247 24.06 2.37 -12.99
C GLU A 247 24.41 1.41 -14.14
N GLY A 248 23.52 1.20 -15.12
CA GLY A 248 23.73 0.26 -16.22
C GLY A 248 23.74 -1.22 -15.78
N LYS A 249 23.05 -1.55 -14.68
CA LYS A 249 22.96 -2.90 -14.12
C LYS A 249 21.62 -3.58 -14.46
N ASP A 250 21.62 -4.91 -14.40
CA ASP A 250 20.40 -5.71 -14.49
C ASP A 250 19.39 -5.34 -13.39
N CYS A 251 18.09 -5.38 -13.69
CA CYS A 251 17.04 -5.15 -12.70
C CYS A 251 17.04 -6.21 -11.60
N VAL A 252 16.71 -5.79 -10.38
CA VAL A 252 16.71 -6.66 -9.18
C VAL A 252 15.35 -7.33 -9.01
N TYR A 253 14.27 -6.56 -9.19
CA TYR A 253 12.88 -7.02 -9.07
C TYR A 253 12.12 -6.95 -10.40
N CYS A 254 12.61 -6.13 -11.33
CA CYS A 254 12.05 -5.87 -12.65
C CYS A 254 10.58 -5.40 -12.58
N ASN A 255 10.32 -4.46 -11.66
CA ASN A 255 9.03 -3.80 -11.47
C ASN A 255 8.82 -2.61 -12.42
N VAL A 256 9.87 -2.18 -13.14
CA VAL A 256 9.80 -1.14 -14.16
C VAL A 256 9.48 -1.76 -15.53
N SER A 257 8.63 -1.09 -16.31
CA SER A 257 8.28 -1.48 -17.68
C SER A 257 9.52 -1.73 -18.55
N ASN A 258 9.45 -2.72 -19.44
CA ASN A 258 10.50 -3.08 -20.41
C ASN A 258 11.86 -3.48 -19.81
N SER A 259 11.89 -3.84 -18.53
CA SER A 259 13.11 -4.39 -17.91
C SER A 259 13.54 -5.68 -18.60
N HIS A 260 14.84 -5.80 -18.92
CA HIS A 260 15.41 -7.03 -19.47
C HIS A 260 15.50 -8.11 -18.38
N ILE A 261 14.83 -9.25 -18.58
CA ILE A 261 14.76 -10.35 -17.62
C ILE A 261 15.81 -11.40 -17.99
N LYS A 262 16.94 -11.37 -17.29
CA LYS A 262 18.04 -12.32 -17.49
C LYS A 262 17.84 -13.64 -16.74
N ASP A 263 17.47 -13.57 -15.47
CA ASP A 263 17.22 -14.74 -14.60
C ASP A 263 15.90 -14.59 -13.84
N SER A 264 14.85 -15.19 -14.39
CA SER A 264 13.52 -15.11 -13.79
C SER A 264 13.42 -15.84 -12.43
N LEU A 265 14.27 -16.84 -12.16
CA LEU A 265 14.25 -17.57 -10.88
C LEU A 265 14.81 -16.68 -9.77
N GLN A 266 15.98 -16.07 -9.99
CA GLN A 266 16.57 -15.15 -9.04
C GLN A 266 15.70 -13.91 -8.82
N ILE A 267 15.12 -13.35 -9.89
CA ILE A 267 14.18 -12.22 -9.77
C ILE A 267 12.96 -12.61 -8.93
N ASN A 268 12.35 -13.77 -9.17
CA ASN A 268 11.19 -14.22 -8.38
C ASN A 268 11.55 -14.47 -6.91
N LYS A 269 12.77 -14.95 -6.62
CA LYS A 269 13.28 -15.06 -5.25
C LYS A 269 13.37 -13.69 -4.58
N ASN A 270 14.03 -12.72 -5.23
CA ASN A 270 14.12 -11.35 -4.72
C ASN A 270 12.72 -10.75 -4.48
N ARG A 271 11.81 -10.90 -5.45
CA ARG A 271 10.41 -10.41 -5.34
C ARG A 271 9.72 -10.99 -4.11
N LYS A 272 9.84 -12.29 -3.86
CA LYS A 272 9.28 -12.95 -2.67
C LYS A 272 9.88 -12.41 -1.36
N ASP A 273 11.16 -12.05 -1.35
CA ASP A 273 11.87 -11.53 -0.17
C ASP A 273 11.35 -10.15 0.29
N ILE A 274 10.60 -9.44 -0.57
CA ILE A 274 9.93 -8.18 -0.24
C ILE A 274 8.40 -8.27 -0.30
N GLY A 275 7.83 -9.45 -0.60
CA GLY A 275 6.38 -9.66 -0.65
C GLY A 275 5.73 -9.33 -2.00
N LEU A 276 6.50 -9.20 -3.07
CA LEU A 276 5.96 -9.06 -4.43
C LEU A 276 5.53 -10.41 -5.02
N PRO A 277 4.46 -10.44 -5.83
CA PRO A 277 4.11 -11.62 -6.61
C PRO A 277 5.17 -11.93 -7.67
N SER A 278 5.26 -13.20 -8.08
CA SER A 278 6.16 -13.61 -9.17
C SER A 278 5.88 -12.87 -10.48
N LEU A 279 6.85 -12.78 -11.38
CA LEU A 279 6.71 -12.09 -12.67
C LEU A 279 5.48 -12.59 -13.47
N LYS A 280 5.26 -13.91 -13.51
CA LYS A 280 4.09 -14.52 -14.19
C LYS A 280 2.79 -14.07 -13.54
N HIS A 281 2.75 -14.03 -12.22
CA HIS A 281 1.57 -13.63 -11.45
C HIS A 281 1.29 -12.13 -11.59
N SER A 282 2.31 -11.27 -11.50
CA SER A 282 2.18 -9.83 -11.76
C SER A 282 1.66 -9.51 -13.15
N ARG A 283 2.09 -10.24 -14.19
CA ARG A 283 1.54 -10.09 -15.55
C ARG A 283 0.05 -10.42 -15.59
N LYS A 284 -0.38 -11.46 -14.89
CA LYS A 284 -1.80 -11.83 -14.78
C LYS A 284 -2.61 -10.76 -14.05
N ILE A 285 -2.11 -10.26 -12.90
CA ILE A 285 -2.76 -9.18 -12.15
C ILE A 285 -2.97 -7.95 -13.04
N ASN A 286 -1.92 -7.51 -13.76
CA ASN A 286 -2.01 -6.38 -14.69
C ASN A 286 -2.97 -6.64 -15.85
N SER A 287 -2.94 -7.84 -16.44
CA SER A 287 -3.86 -8.20 -17.53
C SER A 287 -5.33 -8.16 -17.07
N ASP A 288 -5.63 -8.66 -15.87
CA ASP A 288 -6.98 -8.63 -15.31
C ASP A 288 -7.43 -7.20 -15.01
N TYR A 289 -6.52 -6.34 -14.54
CA TYR A 289 -6.81 -4.92 -14.33
C TYR A 289 -7.15 -4.22 -15.64
N LEU A 290 -6.33 -4.38 -16.69
CA LEU A 290 -6.56 -3.76 -18.00
C LEU A 290 -7.86 -4.23 -18.65
N LYS A 291 -8.27 -5.49 -18.42
CA LYS A 291 -9.56 -6.00 -18.91
C LYS A 291 -10.76 -5.33 -18.25
N LYS A 292 -10.65 -4.86 -17.00
CA LYS A 292 -11.73 -4.15 -16.29
C LYS A 292 -11.90 -2.70 -16.75
N LEU A 293 -10.89 -2.13 -17.41
CA LEU A 293 -10.93 -0.76 -17.94
C LEU A 293 -11.55 -0.68 -19.33
N LYS A 294 -11.73 -1.81 -20.01
CA LYS A 294 -12.41 -1.92 -21.30
C LYS A 294 -13.90 -2.20 -21.08
#